data_AF-A0AAN7S8X2-F1
#
_entry.id   AF-A0AAN7S8X2-F1
#
_cell.length_a   1.000
_cell.length_b   1.000
_cell.length_c   1.000
_cell.angle_alpha   90.00
_cell.angle_beta   90.00
_cell.angle_gamma   90.00
#
_symmetry.space_group_name_H-M   'P 1'
#
loop_
_entity.id
_entity.type
_entity.pdbx_description
1 polymer ?
#
loop_
_entity_poly.entity_id
_entity_poly.type
_entity_poly.pdbx_seq_one_letter_code
_entity_poly.pdbx_strand_id
1 'polypeptide(L)'
;MNQVVDAVVSGEMGYVAASNRFEVLSSALERYVKKRRQNPEAVVDKTSSKYHTVFTAEQEIELVTYLKDMQRQLFGMTMKEFRRLAYQLADAAIISTKIQK
;
A
#
# COMPACT_ATOMS: atom_id res chain seq x y z
N MET A 1 -0.40 -11.95 9.57
CA MET A 1 0.86 -11.49 10.21
C MET A 1 0.68 -11.26 11.70
N ASN A 2 -0.36 -10.54 12.14
CA ASN A 2 -0.67 -10.38 13.58
C ASN A 2 -0.74 -11.74 14.31
N GLN A 3 -1.54 -12.68 13.81
CA GLN A 3 -1.65 -14.04 14.36
C GLN A 3 -0.29 -14.75 14.59
N VAL A 4 0.63 -14.63 13.62
CA VAL A 4 1.97 -15.25 13.72
C VAL A 4 2.81 -14.58 14.81
N VAL A 5 2.73 -13.25 14.88
CA VAL A 5 3.43 -12.45 15.90
C VAL A 5 2.87 -12.75 17.28
N ASP A 6 1.56 -12.86 17.43
CA ASP A 6 0.89 -13.10 18.71
C ASP A 6 1.20 -14.51 19.25
N ALA A 7 1.26 -15.52 18.38
CA ALA A 7 1.66 -16.88 18.75
C ALA A 7 3.15 -16.98 19.16
N VAL A 8 4.03 -16.14 18.62
CA VAL A 8 5.44 -16.05 19.08
C VAL A 8 5.59 -15.21 20.35
N VAL A 9 4.78 -14.17 20.53
CA VAL A 9 4.79 -13.33 21.74
C VAL A 9 4.23 -14.07 22.95
N SER A 10 3.16 -14.84 22.76
CA SER A 10 2.53 -15.68 23.80
C SER A 10 3.38 -16.89 24.21
N GLY A 11 4.42 -17.23 23.44
CA GLY A 11 5.30 -18.37 23.72
C GLY A 11 4.75 -19.72 23.25
N GLU A 12 3.63 -19.74 22.51
CA GLU A 12 3.07 -20.95 21.90
C GLU A 12 4.04 -21.57 20.87
N MET A 13 4.82 -20.74 20.18
CA MET A 13 5.74 -21.19 19.13
C MET A 13 7.04 -20.36 19.06
N GLY A 14 8.15 -21.05 18.79
CA GLY A 14 9.44 -20.41 18.50
C GLY A 14 9.53 -19.87 17.07
N TYR A 15 10.48 -18.96 16.82
CA TYR A 15 10.64 -18.28 15.53
C TYR A 15 10.77 -19.22 14.32
N VAL A 16 11.52 -20.32 14.46
CA VAL A 16 11.73 -21.29 13.37
C VAL A 16 10.45 -22.06 13.04
N ALA A 17 9.74 -22.53 14.06
CA ALA A 17 8.47 -23.22 13.90
C ALA A 17 7.40 -22.30 13.27
N ALA A 18 7.36 -21.04 13.72
CA ALA A 18 6.47 -20.03 13.18
C ALA A 18 6.79 -19.67 11.71
N SER A 19 8.07 -19.53 11.36
CA SER A 19 8.51 -19.25 10.00
C SER A 19 8.11 -20.36 9.03
N ASN A 20 8.35 -21.62 9.41
CA ASN A 20 8.01 -22.77 8.58
C ASN A 20 6.50 -22.99 8.46
N ARG A 21 5.74 -22.81 9.55
CA ARG A 21 4.29 -23.05 9.58
C ARG A 21 3.49 -21.99 8.82
N PHE A 22 3.92 -20.73 8.88
CA PHE A 22 3.19 -19.61 8.29
C PHE A 22 3.85 -19.05 7.03
N GLU A 23 4.91 -19.70 6.54
CA GLU A 23 5.68 -19.31 5.35
C GLU A 23 6.10 -17.82 5.38
N VAL A 24 6.54 -17.35 6.55
CA VAL A 24 7.01 -15.97 6.74
C VAL A 24 8.50 -15.92 6.99
N LEU A 25 9.16 -14.89 6.46
CA LEU A 25 10.59 -14.66 6.71
C LEU A 25 10.87 -14.40 8.20
N SER A 26 11.85 -15.10 8.76
CA SER A 26 12.25 -14.99 10.16
C SER A 26 12.62 -13.55 10.55
N SER A 27 13.31 -12.83 9.67
CA SER A 27 13.72 -11.43 9.89
C SER A 27 12.52 -10.47 9.95
N ALA A 28 11.47 -10.73 9.17
CA ALA A 28 10.23 -9.97 9.25
C ALA A 28 9.51 -10.24 10.57
N LEU A 29 9.45 -11.51 10.97
CA LEU A 29 8.83 -11.93 12.23
C LEU A 29 9.53 -11.29 13.45
N GLU A 30 10.86 -11.34 13.50
CA GLU A 30 11.67 -10.72 14.56
C GLU A 30 11.39 -9.21 14.68
N ARG A 31 11.35 -8.50 13.55
CA ARG A 31 11.04 -7.07 13.51
C ARG A 31 9.69 -6.75 14.16
N TYR A 32 8.65 -7.52 13.82
CA TYR A 32 7.30 -7.26 14.33
C TYR A 32 7.11 -7.75 15.77
N VAL A 33 7.73 -8.87 16.17
CA VAL A 33 7.70 -9.35 17.56
C VAL A 33 8.39 -8.34 18.49
N LYS A 34 9.53 -7.78 18.09
CA LYS A 34 10.19 -6.70 18.83
C LYS A 34 9.28 -5.48 18.98
N LYS A 35 8.61 -5.06 17.90
CA LYS A 35 7.66 -3.94 17.92
C LYS A 35 6.46 -4.21 18.85
N ARG A 36 5.91 -5.43 18.82
CA ARG A 36 4.79 -5.85 19.67
C ARG A 36 5.18 -5.94 21.16
N ARG A 37 6.40 -6.37 21.47
CA ARG A 37 6.91 -6.38 22.86
C ARG A 37 7.13 -4.96 23.41
N GLN A 38 7.51 -4.02 22.56
CA GLN A 38 7.69 -2.61 22.94
C GLN A 38 6.36 -1.86 23.06
N ASN A 39 5.39 -2.18 22.22
CA ASN A 39 4.04 -1.63 22.27
C ASN A 39 3.02 -2.75 22.04
N PRO A 40 2.34 -3.25 23.09
CA PRO A 40 1.38 -4.33 23.00
C PRO A 40 0.23 -4.07 22.01
N GLU A 41 -0.20 -2.83 21.86
CA GLU A 41 -1.27 -2.43 20.95
C GLU A 41 -0.79 -2.25 19.49
N ALA A 42 0.51 -2.36 19.22
CA ALA A 42 1.07 -2.13 17.89
C ALA A 42 0.61 -3.20 16.88
N VAL A 43 -0.38 -2.84 16.06
CA VAL A 43 -0.84 -3.66 14.94
C VAL A 43 0.25 -3.74 13.87
N VAL A 44 0.44 -4.94 13.31
CA VAL A 44 1.28 -5.14 12.13
C VAL A 44 0.54 -4.58 10.92
N ASP A 45 0.75 -3.29 10.68
CA ASP A 45 0.29 -2.59 9.50
C ASP A 45 1.24 -2.89 8.32
N LYS A 46 0.77 -3.69 7.36
CA LYS A 46 1.45 -3.95 6.08
C LYS A 46 1.13 -2.90 5.01
N THR A 47 0.12 -2.06 5.24
CA THR A 47 -0.33 -0.99 4.35
C THR A 47 0.51 0.28 4.49
N SER A 48 1.23 0.46 5.60
CA SER A 48 2.25 1.50 5.81
C SER A 48 3.54 1.26 5.00
N SER A 49 3.40 1.00 3.70
CA SER A 49 4.48 1.21 2.74
C SER A 49 4.78 2.72 2.70
N LYS A 50 6.06 3.11 2.56
CA LYS A 50 6.44 4.52 2.33
C LYS A 50 5.79 5.11 1.07
N TYR A 51 5.34 4.23 0.17
CA TYR A 51 4.61 4.59 -1.03
C TYR A 51 3.12 4.56 -0.73
N HIS A 52 2.51 5.74 -0.81
CA HIS A 52 1.07 5.91 -0.79
C HIS A 52 0.57 5.97 -2.23
N THR A 53 -0.54 5.29 -2.50
CA THR A 53 -1.26 5.44 -3.77
C THR A 53 -1.80 6.86 -3.85
N VAL A 54 -1.46 7.58 -4.92
CA VAL A 54 -1.87 8.97 -5.10
C VAL A 54 -3.32 9.06 -5.59
N PHE A 55 -3.74 8.10 -6.42
CA PHE A 55 -5.10 7.99 -6.91
C PHE A 55 -5.87 6.93 -6.14
N THR A 56 -7.17 7.18 -5.98
CA THR A 56 -8.15 6.17 -5.59
C THR A 56 -8.45 5.24 -6.77
N ALA A 57 -9.02 4.06 -6.51
CA ALA A 57 -9.38 3.12 -7.56
C ALA A 57 -10.37 3.73 -8.57
N GLU A 58 -11.29 4.57 -8.08
CA GLU A 58 -12.28 5.28 -8.88
C GLU A 58 -11.60 6.29 -9.84
N GLN A 59 -10.61 7.04 -9.35
CA GLN A 59 -9.84 7.99 -10.17
C GLN A 59 -9.00 7.28 -11.23
N GLU A 60 -8.43 6.12 -10.91
CA GLU A 60 -7.70 5.31 -11.91
C GLU A 60 -8.65 4.80 -13.00
N ILE A 61 -9.86 4.36 -12.65
CA ILE A 61 -10.89 3.95 -13.61
C ILE A 61 -11.29 5.12 -14.52
N GLU A 62 -11.44 6.32 -13.97
CA GLU A 62 -11.74 7.53 -14.73
C GLU A 62 -10.63 7.84 -15.75
N LEU A 63 -9.36 7.80 -15.34
CA LEU A 63 -8.21 8.02 -16.23
C LEU A 63 -8.16 6.98 -17.36
N VAL A 64 -8.44 5.72 -17.06
CA VAL A 64 -8.48 4.64 -18.07
C VAL A 64 -9.64 4.85 -19.05
N THR A 65 -10.80 5.28 -18.54
CA THR A 65 -11.98 5.55 -19.37
C THR A 65 -11.71 6.72 -20.31
N TYR A 66 -11.14 7.81 -19.79
CA TYR A 66 -10.74 8.97 -20.58
C TYR A 66 -9.78 8.60 -21.71
N LEU A 67 -8.75 7.77 -21.44
CA LEU A 67 -7.82 7.29 -22.47
C LEU A 67 -8.53 6.50 -23.58
N LYS A 68 -9.47 5.63 -23.21
CA LYS A 68 -10.24 4.83 -24.18
C LYS A 68 -11.12 5.71 -25.07
N ASP A 69 -11.73 6.75 -24.50
CA ASP A 69 -12.58 7.67 -25.25
C ASP A 69 -11.77 8.59 -26.17
N MET A 70 -10.61 9.07 -25.72
CA MET A 70 -9.67 9.80 -26.60
C MET A 70 -9.22 8.94 -27.79
N GLN A 71 -8.89 7.67 -27.55
CA GLN A 71 -8.52 6.74 -28.60
C GLN A 71 -9.65 6.54 -29.62
N ARG A 72 -10.91 6.43 -29.15
CA ARG A 72 -12.10 6.29 -30.01
C ARG A 72 -12.32 7.51 -30.89
N GLN A 73 -12.02 8.71 -30.39
CA GLN A 73 -12.18 9.96 -31.12
C GLN A 73 -11.02 10.26 -32.08
N LEU A 74 -10.07 9.32 -32.28
CA LEU A 74 -8.84 9.48 -33.08
C LEU A 74 -7.94 10.64 -32.63
N PHE A 75 -8.19 11.20 -31.44
CA PHE A 75 -7.26 12.09 -30.75
C PHE A 75 -6.24 11.22 -30.03
N GLY A 76 -5.20 10.82 -30.76
CA GLY A 76 -4.07 10.11 -30.17
C GLY A 76 -3.36 11.01 -29.15
N MET A 77 -3.33 10.59 -27.89
CA MET A 77 -2.50 11.21 -26.86
C MET A 77 -1.20 10.43 -26.73
N THR A 78 -0.07 11.13 -26.72
CA THR A 78 1.21 10.49 -26.44
C THR A 78 1.33 10.15 -24.95
N MET A 79 2.14 9.14 -24.63
CA MET A 79 2.43 8.79 -23.23
C MET A 79 3.01 9.95 -22.42
N LYS A 80 3.67 10.91 -23.07
CA LYS A 80 4.21 12.11 -22.42
C LYS A 80 3.11 13.05 -21.97
N GLU A 81 2.11 13.28 -22.81
CA GLU A 81 0.96 14.13 -22.50
C GLU A 81 0.08 13.48 -21.43
N PHE A 82 -0.14 12.16 -21.52
CA PHE A 82 -0.89 11.43 -20.50
C PHE A 82 -0.23 11.53 -19.12
N ARG A 83 1.10 11.33 -19.04
CA ARG A 83 1.83 11.49 -17.77
C ARG A 83 1.76 12.92 -17.22
N ARG A 84 1.79 13.92 -18.10
CA ARG A 84 1.62 15.33 -17.70
C ARG A 84 0.24 15.59 -17.12
N LEU A 85 -0.81 15.07 -17.76
CA LEU A 85 -2.19 15.16 -17.29
C LEU A 85 -2.37 14.45 -15.95
N ALA A 86 -1.87 13.21 -15.83
CA ALA A 86 -1.90 12.46 -14.57
C ALA A 86 -1.16 13.22 -13.46
N TYR A 87 -0.01 13.83 -13.75
CA TYR A 87 0.70 14.63 -12.75
C TYR A 87 -0.11 15.86 -12.30
N GLN A 88 -0.75 16.58 -13.23
CA GLN A 88 -1.60 17.73 -12.90
C GLN A 88 -2.82 17.31 -12.05
N LEU A 89 -3.44 16.18 -12.39
CA LEU A 89 -4.55 15.62 -11.62
C LEU A 89 -4.11 15.19 -10.21
N ALA A 90 -2.94 14.56 -10.11
CA ALA A 90 -2.33 14.18 -8.84
C ALA A 90 -2.03 15.39 -7.95
N ASP A 91 -1.46 16.46 -8.51
CA ASP A 91 -1.15 17.69 -7.76
C ASP A 91 -2.42 18.33 -7.20
N ALA A 92 -3.49 18.39 -8.01
CA ALA A 92 -4.80 18.86 -7.56
C ALA A 92 -5.42 17.96 -6.47
N ALA A 93 -5.31 16.63 -6.62
CA ALA A 93 -5.83 15.67 -5.65
C ALA A 93 -5.08 15.74 -4.31
N ILE A 94 -3.75 15.89 -4.34
CA ILE A 94 -2.90 16.01 -3.14
C ILE A 94 -3.23 17.28 -2.35
N ILE A 95 -3.53 18.39 -3.01
CA ILE A 95 -3.96 19.65 -2.35
C ILE A 95 -5.28 19.44 -1.60
N SER A 96 -6.25 18.72 -2.18
CA SER A 96 -7.54 18.43 -1.54
C SER A 96 -7.38 17.62 -0.24
N THR A 97 -6.52 16.59 -0.26
CA THR A 97 -6.25 15.73 0.91
C THR A 97 -5.53 16.47 2.04
N LYS A 98 -4.79 17.54 1.75
CA LYS A 98 -4.13 18.38 2.76
C LYS A 98 -5.06 19.40 3.43
N ILE A 99 -6.17 19.77 2.78
CA ILE A 99 -7.14 20.74 3.33
C ILE A 99 -8.12 20.06 4.31
N GLN A 100 -8.29 18.73 4.21
CA GLN A 100 -9.18 17.95 5.07
C GLN A 100 -8.52 17.36 6.34
N LYS A 101 -7.25 17.66 6.60
CA LYS A 101 -6.51 17.27 7.81
C LYS A 101 -6.16 18.49 8.64
#